data_AF-A0A434CIF3-F1
#
_entry.id   AF-A0A434CIF3-F1
#
_cell.length_a   1.000
_cell.length_b   1.000
_cell.length_c   1.000
_cell.angle_alpha   90.00
_cell.angle_beta   90.00
_cell.angle_gamma   90.00
#
_symmetry.space_group_name_H-M   'P 1'
#
loop_
_entity.id
_entity.type
_entity.pdbx_description
1 polymer ?
#
loop_
_entity_poly.entity_id
_entity_poly.type
_entity_poly.pdbx_seq_one_letter_code
_entity_poly.pdbx_strand_id
1 'polypeptide(L)' 'GDVQGQAPRVIAKCLPVDPPLEDDYDQIVWNVRPDGTLDASVEISNVEVVSNGARPVKDSLSQQ' A
#
# COMPACT_ATOMS: atom_id res chain seq x y z
N GLY A 1 15.73 7.48 -40.67
CA GLY A 1 14.85 8.26 -39.80
C GLY A 1 15.30 8.00 -38.38
N ASP A 2 15.82 9.03 -37.74
CA ASP A 2 16.38 9.00 -36.38
C ASP A 2 15.47 8.29 -35.37
N VAL A 3 15.98 7.24 -34.74
CA VAL A 3 15.48 6.74 -33.44
C VAL A 3 16.08 7.60 -32.34
N GLN A 4 15.78 8.90 -32.37
CA GLN A 4 15.97 9.78 -31.22
C GLN A 4 14.80 9.53 -30.26
N GLY A 5 15.07 8.81 -29.16
CA GLY A 5 14.10 8.72 -28.05
C GLY A 5 13.72 7.33 -27.61
N GLN A 6 14.64 6.36 -27.61
CA GLN A 6 14.36 5.09 -26.94
C GLN A 6 14.52 5.28 -25.44
N ALA A 7 13.42 5.64 -24.77
CA ALA A 7 13.36 5.69 -23.31
C ALA A 7 13.89 4.35 -22.75
N PRO A 8 14.63 4.36 -21.63
CA PRO A 8 15.15 3.13 -21.03
C PRO A 8 14.03 2.10 -20.84
N ARG A 9 14.21 0.91 -21.42
CA ARG A 9 13.24 -0.18 -21.28
C ARG A 9 13.39 -0.81 -19.90
N VAL A 10 12.63 -0.35 -18.92
CA VAL A 10 12.59 -0.94 -17.58
C VAL A 10 11.68 -2.16 -17.59
N ILE A 11 12.23 -3.34 -17.32
CA ILE A 11 11.47 -4.60 -17.20
C ILE A 11 11.07 -4.87 -15.75
N ALA A 12 11.91 -4.44 -14.80
CA ALA A 12 11.67 -4.55 -13.37
C ALA A 12 12.46 -3.46 -12.62
N LYS A 13 11.95 -3.06 -11.45
CA LYS A 13 12.60 -2.15 -10.51
C LYS A 13 12.29 -2.65 -9.10
N CYS A 14 13.32 -2.78 -8.26
CA CYS A 14 13.13 -3.15 -6.86
C CYS A 14 12.50 -1.97 -6.10
N LEU A 15 11.51 -2.26 -5.27
CA LEU A 15 10.92 -1.28 -4.36
C LEU A 15 11.52 -1.49 -2.97
N PRO A 16 11.94 -0.41 -2.28
CA PRO A 16 12.35 -0.52 -0.89
C PRO A 16 11.14 -0.88 -0.04
N VAL A 17 11.32 -1.83 0.88
CA VAL A 17 10.33 -2.24 1.87
C VAL A 17 10.97 -2.13 3.25
N ASP A 18 10.22 -1.68 4.25
CA ASP A 18 10.63 -1.87 5.65
C ASP A 18 10.29 -3.30 6.07
N PRO A 19 11.27 -4.16 6.43
CA PRO A 19 11.00 -5.55 6.78
C PRO A 19 9.96 -5.76 7.88
N PRO A 20 9.87 -4.89 8.92
CA PRO A 20 8.82 -5.03 9.93
C PRO A 20 7.38 -4.83 9.42
N LEU A 21 7.22 -4.22 8.24
CA LEU A 21 5.94 -3.86 7.64
C LEU A 21 5.68 -4.63 6.34
N GLU A 22 6.50 -5.63 6.00
CA GLU A 22 6.39 -6.39 4.75
C GLU A 22 4.98 -6.96 4.55
N ASP A 23 4.40 -7.48 5.64
CA ASP A 23 3.05 -8.07 5.65
C ASP A 23 1.92 -7.03 5.69
N ASP A 24 2.23 -5.77 6.03
CA ASP A 24 1.24 -4.70 6.19
C ASP A 24 1.03 -3.89 4.90
N TYR A 25 1.99 -3.90 3.96
CA TYR A 25 1.84 -3.22 2.67
C TYR A 25 0.76 -3.89 1.83
N ASP A 26 -0.34 -3.17 1.57
CA ASP A 26 -1.49 -3.67 0.83
C ASP A 26 -1.65 -2.99 -0.54
N GLN A 27 -0.80 -2.00 -0.86
CA GLN A 27 -0.88 -1.23 -2.11
C GLN A 27 0.48 -1.00 -2.76
N ILE A 28 0.48 -1.06 -4.09
CA ILE A 28 1.57 -0.56 -4.94
C ILE A 28 1.05 0.66 -5.70
N VAL A 29 1.66 1.81 -5.47
CA VAL A 29 1.34 3.05 -6.16
C VAL A 29 2.31 3.24 -7.31
N TRP A 30 1.77 3.46 -8.52
CA TRP A 30 2.55 3.75 -9.73
C TRP A 30 2.39 5.22 -10.11
N ASN A 31 3.51 5.93 -10.29
CA ASN A 31 3.52 7.33 -10.69
C ASN A 31 4.22 7.50 -12.04
N VAL A 32 3.44 7.84 -13.07
CA VAL A 32 3.96 8.20 -14.40
C VAL A 32 4.15 9.71 -14.46
N ARG A 33 5.40 10.14 -14.59
CA ARG A 33 5.73 11.58 -14.65
C ARG A 33 5.66 12.09 -16.09
N PRO A 34 5.38 13.39 -16.30
CA PRO A 34 5.34 13.99 -17.64
C PRO A 34 6.65 13.91 -18.44
N ASP A 35 7.77 13.72 -17.75
CA ASP A 35 9.09 13.50 -18.35
C ASP A 35 9.29 12.07 -18.91
N GLY A 36 8.26 11.22 -18.81
CA GLY A 36 8.27 9.84 -19.30
C GLY A 36 8.85 8.83 -18.31
N THR A 37 9.20 9.25 -17.09
CA THR A 37 9.68 8.33 -16.05
C THR A 37 8.52 7.64 -15.32
N LEU A 38 8.77 6.40 -14.87
CA LEU A 38 7.86 5.62 -14.04
C LEU A 38 8.52 5.36 -12.69
N ASP A 39 7.85 5.77 -11.62
CA ASP A 39 8.19 5.43 -10.24
C ASP A 39 7.12 4.58 -9.60
N ALA A 40 7.52 3.85 -8.56
CA ALA A 40 6.58 3.12 -7.72
C ALA A 40 7.02 3.14 -6.25
N SER A 41 6.03 2.98 -5.38
CA SER A 41 6.17 2.87 -3.92
C SER A 41 5.18 1.83 -3.39
N VAL A 42 5.52 1.26 -2.24
CA VAL A 42 4.58 0.46 -1.44
C VAL A 42 3.95 1.35 -0.37
N GLU A 43 2.66 1.18 -0.14
CA GLU A 43 1.91 1.94 0.87
C GLU A 43 1.02 0.99 1.69
N ILE A 44 0.68 1.43 2.90
CA ILE A 44 -0.28 0.78 3.79
C ILE A 44 -1.55 1.64 3.77
N SER A 45 -2.69 1.05 3.45
CA SER A 45 -3.98 1.76 3.46
C SER A 45 -4.46 1.97 4.88
N ASN A 46 -4.21 3.15 5.43
CA ASN A 46 -4.64 3.48 6.78
C ASN A 46 -6.08 4.00 6.78
N VAL A 47 -7.00 3.19 7.30
CA VAL A 47 -8.12 3.54 8.23
C VAL A 47 -9.29 2.58 8.00
N GLU A 48 -9.22 1.41 8.63
CA GLU A 48 -10.43 0.67 8.99
C GLU A 48 -11.03 1.33 10.24
N VAL A 49 -12.03 2.21 10.06
CA VAL A 49 -12.83 2.71 11.19
C VAL A 49 -13.74 1.57 11.65
N VAL A 50 -13.31 0.84 12.69
CA VAL A 50 -14.23 -0.05 13.42
C VAL A 50 -15.14 0.84 14.27
N SER A 51 -16.34 1.15 13.77
CA SER A 51 -17.37 1.75 14.62
C SER A 51 -17.84 0.69 15.62
N ASN A 52 -17.43 0.82 16.89
CA ASN A 52 -18.05 0.05 17.97
C ASN A 52 -19.45 0.62 18.20
N GLY A 53 -20.42 0.22 17.37
CA GLY A 53 -21.84 0.42 17.67
C GLY A 53 -22.10 -0.21 19.02
N ALA A 54 -22.47 0.62 20.01
CA ALA A 54 -22.59 0.23 21.41
C ALA A 54 -23.35 -1.10 21.54
N ARG A 55 -22.63 -2.18 21.85
CA ARG A 55 -23.25 -3.43 22.28
C ARG A 55 -23.91 -3.15 23.62
N PRO A 56 -25.21 -3.47 23.82
CA PRO A 56 -25.78 -3.46 25.16
C PRO A 56 -24.95 -4.41 26.03
N VAL A 57 -24.57 -3.91 27.21
CA VAL A 57 -23.83 -4.63 28.26
C VAL A 57 -24.39 -6.04 28.40
N LYS A 58 -23.54 -7.05 28.19
CA LYS A 58 -23.86 -8.42 28.57
C LYS A 58 -23.62 -8.53 30.06
N ASP A 59 -24.70 -8.61 30.84
CA ASP A 59 -24.65 -8.88 32.27
C ASP A 59 -23.78 -10.11 32.54
N SER A 60 -22.71 -9.89 33.30
CA SER A 60 -21.84 -10.91 33.84
C SER A 60 -22.61 -11.77 34.83
N LEU A 61 -22.99 -12.98 34.41
CA LEU A 61 -23.40 -14.03 35.33
C LEU A 61 -22.17 -14.51 36.10
N SER A 62 -22.20 -14.35 37.42
CA SER A 62 -21.19 -14.81 38.38
C SER A 62 -20.82 -16.28 38.15
N GLN A 63 -19.52 -16.57 38.13
CA GLN A 63 -19.02 -17.93 38.24
C GLN A 63 -19.26 -18.43 39.68
N GLN A 64 -19.80 -19.65 39.79
CA GLN A 64 -19.69 -20.52 40.96
C GLN A 64 -18.69 -21.63 40.64
#